data_AF-A0A7Y0Q7F0-F1
#
_entry.id   AF-A0A7Y0Q7F0-F1
#
_cell.length_a   1.000
_cell.length_b   1.000
_cell.length_c   1.000
_cell.angle_alpha   90.00
_cell.angle_beta   90.00
_cell.angle_gamma   90.00
#
_symmetry.space_group_name_H-M   'P 1'
#
loop_
_entity.id
_entity.type
_entity.pdbx_description
1 polymer ?
#
loop_
_entity_poly.entity_id
_entity_poly.type
_entity_poly.pdbx_seq_one_letter_code
_entity_poly.pdbx_strand_id
1 'polypeptide(L)'
;MPKLTHLLIILWLLTSYPILANEVVLRSPPTNANGEYIKELLTTAYSKLGIQIKWLQVNGARELKLASNNELSGALARVSSIEQQYPKLVRVDFPVLTFQLLKVSDRYRCGYCLNKDIRSIAYASGALIAEQYVEDATKHAEKFAVSNPQQLNAMIAKRRIDSVLLMNFQLDQAAYLNPYLLIDKVDIEVDYHYLSPENANLASQLETIFAAMKESGELQAIQIKYNKNSYLDSTILPERPISFIANNWTDYTNNDGTGIYWQLIDSVFKTFTTSKITAVKEEVLFQFLSGQKDILVGAYRSLPTNDAIFSHYHIDFEYPLVGFSYQESLLLDYKQRDGKLKICVLPDAGSFLFEELSFVDNKNILKRPIEECVDLLKNKSIDLIVTYQYHLPEQLKHFKKMTIIDRTPLFLAFQNTAHGRYLKEYFDTAILKMAIDGRLKKIFPSRETFKQAHITDF
;
A
#
# COMPACT_ATOMS: atom_id res chain seq x y z
N MET A 1 -73.49 64.70 28.76
CA MET A 1 -72.04 64.37 28.71
C MET A 1 -71.86 63.09 29.51
N PRO A 2 -71.51 61.95 28.89
CA PRO A 2 -70.13 61.69 28.46
C PRO A 2 -69.94 61.00 27.09
N LYS A 3 -68.70 61.20 26.62
CA LYS A 3 -67.82 60.58 25.61
C LYS A 3 -68.27 59.31 24.86
N LEU A 4 -68.32 59.42 23.53
CA LEU A 4 -68.27 58.34 22.54
C LEU A 4 -66.80 58.13 22.12
N THR A 5 -66.22 56.97 22.41
CA THR A 5 -64.87 56.58 22.02
C THR A 5 -64.89 55.87 20.66
N HIS A 6 -64.26 56.45 19.64
CA HIS A 6 -63.96 55.76 18.38
C HIS A 6 -62.69 54.91 18.54
N LEU A 7 -62.84 53.59 18.39
CA LEU A 7 -61.73 52.64 18.29
C LEU A 7 -61.41 52.44 16.81
N LEU A 8 -60.28 53.01 16.36
CA LEU A 8 -59.74 52.82 15.01
C LEU A 8 -58.87 51.54 15.02
N ILE A 9 -59.35 50.45 14.42
CA ILE A 9 -58.58 49.22 14.23
C ILE A 9 -57.80 49.35 12.92
N ILE A 10 -56.49 49.56 13.00
CA ILE A 10 -55.58 49.52 11.86
C ILE A 10 -55.10 48.07 11.70
N LEU A 11 -55.61 47.39 10.66
CA LEU A 11 -55.22 46.04 10.28
C LEU A 11 -53.92 46.11 9.45
N TRP A 12 -52.77 45.81 10.09
CA TRP A 12 -51.49 45.62 9.40
C TRP A 12 -51.50 44.29 8.64
N LEU A 13 -51.70 44.35 7.32
CA LEU A 13 -51.45 43.23 6.40
C LEU A 13 -49.94 43.03 6.26
N LEU A 14 -49.39 42.08 7.02
CA LEU A 14 -48.05 41.53 6.79
C LEU A 14 -48.07 40.72 5.49
N THR A 15 -47.64 41.33 4.39
CA THR A 15 -47.33 40.60 3.15
C THR A 15 -46.00 39.86 3.35
N SER A 16 -46.07 38.57 3.68
CA SER A 16 -44.91 37.68 3.60
C SER A 16 -44.58 37.47 2.13
N TYR A 17 -43.58 38.22 1.62
CA TYR A 17 -42.94 37.85 0.35
C TYR A 17 -42.35 36.44 0.53
N PRO A 18 -42.67 35.48 -0.34
CA PRO A 18 -41.95 34.21 -0.35
C PRO A 18 -40.48 34.54 -0.64
N ILE A 19 -39.61 34.28 0.32
CA ILE A 19 -38.17 34.22 0.07
C ILE A 19 -38.02 33.10 -0.96
N LEU A 20 -37.79 33.49 -2.22
CA LEU A 20 -37.33 32.57 -3.25
C LEU A 20 -36.03 31.96 -2.73
N ALA A 21 -36.10 30.72 -2.26
CA ALA A 21 -34.91 29.98 -1.93
C ALA A 21 -34.07 29.90 -3.21
N ASN A 22 -32.87 30.47 -3.20
CA ASN A 22 -31.95 30.31 -4.31
C ASN A 22 -31.64 28.81 -4.44
N GLU A 23 -31.91 28.26 -5.62
CA GLU A 23 -31.73 26.84 -5.91
C GLU A 23 -30.72 26.68 -7.04
N VAL A 24 -29.82 25.69 -6.91
CA VAL A 24 -28.97 25.22 -8.00
C VAL A 24 -29.36 23.78 -8.37
N VAL A 25 -29.25 23.44 -9.65
CA VAL A 25 -29.55 22.10 -10.15
C VAL A 25 -28.25 21.39 -10.47
N LEU A 26 -27.93 20.35 -9.70
CA LEU A 26 -26.77 19.49 -9.94
C LEU A 26 -27.22 18.06 -10.18
N ARG A 27 -26.42 17.27 -10.90
CA ARG A 27 -26.74 15.84 -11.03
C ARG A 27 -26.62 15.14 -9.68
N SER A 28 -27.44 14.12 -9.43
CA SER A 28 -27.25 13.20 -8.32
C SER A 28 -25.90 12.46 -8.45
N PRO A 29 -25.05 12.43 -7.42
CA PRO A 29 -23.82 11.65 -7.43
C PRO A 29 -24.13 10.14 -7.43
N PRO A 30 -23.17 9.29 -7.87
CA PRO A 30 -23.31 7.84 -7.72
C PRO A 30 -23.35 7.43 -6.24
N THR A 31 -24.04 6.35 -5.90
CA THR A 31 -24.23 5.87 -4.52
C THR A 31 -23.02 5.13 -3.94
N ASN A 32 -21.81 5.61 -4.22
CA ASN A 32 -20.56 5.08 -3.69
C ASN A 32 -19.91 6.09 -2.74
N ALA A 33 -18.85 5.69 -2.01
CA ALA A 33 -18.22 6.54 -0.99
C ALA A 33 -17.75 7.91 -1.52
N ASN A 34 -17.29 7.99 -2.78
CA ASN A 34 -16.89 9.27 -3.37
C ASN A 34 -18.11 10.15 -3.70
N GLY A 35 -19.18 9.55 -4.22
CA GLY A 35 -20.40 10.29 -4.55
C GLY A 35 -21.13 10.79 -3.32
N GLU A 36 -21.24 9.98 -2.26
CA GLU A 36 -21.83 10.42 -0.99
C GLU A 36 -20.99 11.51 -0.31
N TYR A 37 -19.65 11.38 -0.35
CA TYR A 37 -18.74 12.43 0.10
C TYR A 37 -18.97 13.77 -0.63
N ILE A 38 -19.00 13.75 -1.96
CA ILE A 38 -19.25 14.94 -2.78
C ILE A 38 -20.64 15.52 -2.52
N LYS A 39 -21.66 14.66 -2.35
CA LYS A 39 -23.02 15.09 -2.02
C LYS A 39 -23.04 15.89 -0.73
N GLU A 40 -22.42 15.38 0.33
CA GLU A 40 -22.37 16.04 1.63
C GLU A 40 -21.52 17.31 1.59
N LEU A 41 -20.35 17.27 0.95
CA LEU A 41 -19.48 18.43 0.78
C LEU A 41 -20.20 19.58 0.08
N LEU A 42 -20.81 19.33 -1.09
CA LEU A 42 -21.50 20.37 -1.84
C LEU A 42 -22.76 20.84 -1.13
N THR A 43 -23.58 19.93 -0.57
CA THR A 43 -24.79 20.32 0.18
C THR A 43 -24.43 21.26 1.34
N THR A 44 -23.40 20.91 2.12
CA THR A 44 -22.91 21.75 3.21
C THR A 44 -22.40 23.10 2.70
N ALA A 45 -21.59 23.14 1.65
CA ALA A 45 -21.06 24.39 1.11
C ALA A 45 -22.16 25.33 0.59
N TYR A 46 -23.08 24.83 -0.25
CA TYR A 46 -24.17 25.63 -0.81
C TYR A 46 -25.16 26.11 0.27
N SER A 47 -25.45 25.28 1.28
CA SER A 47 -26.33 25.69 2.39
C SER A 47 -25.76 26.85 3.21
N LYS A 48 -24.43 26.96 3.35
CA LYS A 48 -23.77 28.11 4.01
C LYS A 48 -23.93 29.41 3.21
N LEU A 49 -24.21 29.32 1.91
CA LEU A 49 -24.59 30.44 1.06
C LEU A 49 -26.11 30.70 1.04
N GLY A 50 -26.90 29.94 1.81
CA GLY A 50 -28.36 30.01 1.77
C GLY A 50 -28.97 29.41 0.50
N ILE A 51 -28.21 28.59 -0.23
CA ILE A 51 -28.61 27.98 -1.51
C ILE A 51 -28.95 26.50 -1.29
N GLN A 52 -30.08 26.06 -1.84
CA GLN A 52 -30.44 24.63 -1.85
C GLN A 52 -29.99 23.96 -3.15
N ILE A 53 -29.57 22.69 -3.06
CA ILE A 53 -29.24 21.89 -4.24
C ILE A 53 -30.42 20.99 -4.59
N LYS A 54 -30.93 21.13 -5.81
CA LYS A 54 -31.82 20.16 -6.43
C LYS A 54 -31.02 19.10 -7.17
N TRP A 55 -31.05 17.89 -6.63
CA TRP A 55 -30.36 16.73 -7.19
C TRP A 55 -31.20 16.09 -8.31
N LEU A 56 -30.68 16.12 -9.54
CA LEU A 56 -31.34 15.54 -10.72
C LEU A 56 -30.67 14.25 -11.18
N GLN A 57 -31.46 13.20 -11.42
CA GLN A 57 -30.93 11.96 -12.00
C GLN A 57 -30.58 12.17 -13.47
N VAL A 58 -29.28 12.19 -13.77
CA VAL A 58 -28.75 12.43 -15.11
C VAL A 58 -27.63 11.43 -15.37
N ASN A 59 -27.57 10.88 -16.59
CA ASN A 59 -26.44 10.06 -17.01
C ASN A 59 -25.15 10.88 -16.92
N GLY A 60 -24.17 10.37 -16.17
CA GLY A 60 -22.95 11.10 -15.88
C GLY A 60 -22.13 11.54 -17.09
N ALA A 61 -22.22 10.81 -18.21
CA ALA A 61 -21.56 11.14 -19.47
C ALA A 61 -22.12 12.44 -20.11
N ARG A 62 -23.33 12.85 -19.74
CA ARG A 62 -23.96 14.08 -20.25
C ARG A 62 -23.69 15.31 -19.39
N GLU A 63 -23.16 15.15 -18.18
CA GLU A 63 -23.06 16.22 -17.18
C GLU A 63 -22.34 17.47 -17.72
N LEU A 64 -21.15 17.31 -18.29
CA LEU A 64 -20.34 18.43 -18.77
C LEU A 64 -21.06 19.22 -19.88
N LYS A 65 -21.71 18.52 -20.80
CA LYS A 65 -22.50 19.15 -21.87
C LYS A 65 -23.68 19.94 -21.31
N LEU A 66 -24.42 19.36 -20.38
CA LEU A 66 -25.58 20.00 -19.76
C LEU A 66 -25.17 21.22 -18.92
N ALA A 67 -24.11 21.09 -18.11
CA ALA A 67 -23.55 22.21 -17.34
C ALA A 67 -23.04 23.34 -18.25
N SER A 68 -22.35 23.00 -19.34
CA SER A 68 -21.84 24.00 -20.29
C SER A 68 -22.95 24.72 -21.06
N ASN A 69 -24.16 24.16 -21.09
CA ASN A 69 -25.35 24.72 -21.72
C ASN A 69 -26.29 25.41 -20.72
N ASN A 70 -25.89 25.55 -19.45
CA ASN A 70 -26.72 26.05 -18.34
C ASN A 70 -27.95 25.17 -18.01
N GLU A 71 -28.04 23.94 -18.54
CA GLU A 71 -29.10 22.98 -18.17
C GLU A 71 -28.86 22.36 -16.79
N LEU A 72 -27.61 22.36 -16.33
CA LEU A 72 -27.22 22.14 -14.93
C LEU A 72 -26.46 23.37 -14.45
N SER A 73 -26.59 23.70 -13.17
CA SER A 73 -25.87 24.82 -12.55
C SER A 73 -24.36 24.58 -12.50
N GLY A 74 -23.92 23.31 -12.61
CA GLY A 74 -22.51 22.94 -12.57
C GLY A 74 -22.27 21.44 -12.75
N ALA A 75 -21.01 21.05 -12.66
CA ALA A 75 -20.55 19.66 -12.64
C ALA A 75 -19.86 19.34 -11.31
N LEU A 76 -20.10 18.15 -10.77
CA LEU A 76 -19.74 17.81 -9.39
C LEU A 76 -18.24 17.89 -9.05
N ALA A 77 -17.44 17.08 -9.73
CA ALA A 77 -16.02 16.87 -9.48
C ALA A 77 -15.37 16.43 -10.81
N ARG A 78 -14.40 17.20 -11.30
CA ARG A 78 -13.72 16.97 -12.58
C ARG A 78 -12.28 17.48 -12.58
N VAL A 79 -11.43 16.77 -13.30
CA VAL A 79 -10.07 17.21 -13.64
C VAL A 79 -10.06 18.51 -14.42
N SER A 80 -8.98 19.28 -14.28
CA SER A 80 -8.77 20.55 -15.00
C SER A 80 -8.65 20.40 -16.51
N SER A 81 -8.30 19.21 -17.02
CA SER A 81 -8.15 18.99 -18.46
C SER A 81 -9.44 19.19 -19.26
N ILE A 82 -10.63 19.17 -18.60
CA ILE A 82 -11.91 19.45 -19.27
C ILE A 82 -12.00 20.87 -19.83
N GLU A 83 -11.21 21.81 -19.30
CA GLU A 83 -11.26 23.23 -19.65
C GLU A 83 -10.97 23.47 -21.15
N GLN A 84 -10.20 22.57 -21.79
CA GLN A 84 -9.94 22.63 -23.23
C GLN A 84 -11.19 22.35 -24.07
N GLN A 85 -12.02 21.39 -23.63
CA GLN A 85 -13.24 21.00 -24.34
C GLN A 85 -14.46 21.85 -23.93
N TYR A 86 -14.48 22.33 -22.69
CA TYR A 86 -15.58 23.09 -22.10
C TYR A 86 -15.09 24.43 -21.51
N PRO A 87 -14.54 25.34 -22.35
CA PRO A 87 -13.88 26.58 -21.88
C PRO A 87 -14.83 27.59 -21.23
N LYS A 88 -16.14 27.35 -21.32
CA LYS A 88 -17.18 28.19 -20.71
C LYS A 88 -17.49 27.79 -19.26
N LEU A 89 -17.10 26.58 -18.84
CA LEU A 89 -17.28 26.16 -17.46
C LEU A 89 -16.30 26.92 -16.56
N VAL A 90 -16.78 27.36 -15.41
CA VAL A 90 -15.99 28.13 -14.45
C VAL A 90 -15.57 27.23 -13.32
N ARG A 91 -14.27 27.02 -13.17
CA ARG A 91 -13.70 26.24 -12.07
C ARG A 91 -13.93 26.97 -10.74
N VAL A 92 -14.31 26.23 -9.72
CA VAL A 92 -14.15 26.65 -8.32
C VAL A 92 -12.76 26.22 -7.89
N ASP A 93 -11.84 27.15 -7.65
CA ASP A 93 -10.40 26.89 -7.43
C ASP A 93 -10.09 26.33 -6.04
N PHE A 94 -10.83 25.30 -5.65
CA PHE A 94 -10.64 24.52 -4.44
C PHE A 94 -10.78 23.02 -4.77
N PRO A 95 -9.76 22.19 -4.45
CA PRO A 95 -9.83 20.75 -4.62
C PRO A 95 -11.01 20.14 -3.85
N VAL A 96 -12.02 19.62 -4.57
CA VAL A 96 -13.17 18.96 -3.94
C VAL A 96 -12.98 17.47 -3.83
N LEU A 97 -12.08 16.88 -4.62
CA LEU A 97 -11.73 15.47 -4.54
C LEU A 97 -10.30 15.25 -5.00
N THR A 98 -9.63 14.28 -4.39
CA THR A 98 -8.23 13.97 -4.69
C THR A 98 -8.07 12.46 -4.76
N PHE A 99 -7.52 11.99 -5.87
CA PHE A 99 -7.18 10.59 -6.08
C PHE A 99 -5.67 10.44 -6.17
N GLN A 100 -5.19 9.28 -5.80
CA GLN A 100 -3.78 8.95 -5.91
C GLN A 100 -3.63 7.94 -7.04
N LEU A 101 -2.79 8.25 -8.02
CA LEU A 101 -2.32 7.25 -8.96
C LEU A 101 -1.33 6.34 -8.21
N LEU A 102 -1.69 5.07 -8.09
CA LEU A 102 -0.85 4.07 -7.48
C LEU A 102 -0.12 3.28 -8.57
N LYS A 103 1.19 3.11 -8.40
CA LYS A 103 1.96 2.08 -9.07
C LYS A 103 2.06 0.88 -8.12
N VAL A 104 1.33 -0.18 -8.46
CA VAL A 104 1.35 -1.43 -7.71
C VAL A 104 2.23 -2.43 -8.45
N SER A 105 3.36 -2.81 -7.84
CA SER A 105 4.37 -3.65 -8.49
C SER A 105 4.59 -4.96 -7.75
N ASP A 106 4.88 -6.03 -8.48
CA ASP A 106 5.25 -7.32 -7.90
C ASP A 106 6.77 -7.40 -7.71
N ARG A 107 7.20 -7.23 -6.46
CA ARG A 107 8.61 -7.28 -6.07
C ARG A 107 9.25 -8.64 -6.31
N TYR A 108 8.47 -9.70 -6.54
CA TYR A 108 8.98 -11.01 -6.96
C TYR A 108 9.41 -11.03 -8.42
N ARG A 109 8.93 -10.08 -9.24
CA ARG A 109 9.23 -10.00 -10.67
C ARG A 109 10.31 -8.97 -11.00
N CYS A 110 10.34 -7.86 -10.29
CA CYS A 110 11.21 -6.70 -10.57
C CYS A 110 12.01 -6.19 -9.37
N GLY A 111 12.06 -6.92 -8.25
CA GLY A 111 12.75 -6.48 -7.04
C GLY A 111 12.13 -5.21 -6.45
N TYR A 112 12.89 -4.11 -6.33
CA TYR A 112 12.38 -2.81 -5.87
C TYR A 112 11.49 -2.13 -6.91
N CYS A 113 11.43 -2.68 -8.13
CA CYS A 113 10.56 -2.20 -9.20
C CYS A 113 10.74 -0.69 -9.43
N LEU A 114 12.00 -0.24 -9.45
CA LEU A 114 12.33 1.09 -9.93
C LEU A 114 11.86 1.19 -11.37
N ASN A 115 11.57 2.39 -11.85
CA ASN A 115 10.96 2.52 -13.17
C ASN A 115 11.78 1.85 -14.28
N LYS A 116 13.11 1.82 -14.14
CA LYS A 116 14.06 1.11 -15.03
C LYS A 116 14.02 -0.43 -14.98
N ASP A 117 13.49 -1.00 -13.89
CA ASP A 117 13.44 -2.45 -13.64
C ASP A 117 12.09 -3.05 -14.09
N ILE A 118 11.12 -2.19 -14.47
CA ILE A 118 9.79 -2.61 -14.90
C ILE A 118 9.84 -2.97 -16.38
N ARG A 119 9.55 -4.23 -16.72
CA ARG A 119 9.54 -4.69 -18.11
C ARG A 119 8.14 -4.76 -18.70
N SER A 120 7.12 -4.82 -17.85
CA SER A 120 5.72 -4.86 -18.27
C SER A 120 4.84 -4.05 -17.33
N ILE A 121 4.01 -3.16 -17.91
CA ILE A 121 3.12 -2.28 -17.15
C ILE A 121 1.72 -2.26 -17.76
N ALA A 122 0.70 -2.43 -16.93
CA ALA A 122 -0.70 -2.35 -17.36
C ALA A 122 -1.44 -1.17 -16.72
N TYR A 123 -2.37 -0.58 -17.46
CA TYR A 123 -3.14 0.57 -17.02
C TYR A 123 -4.50 0.62 -17.69
N ALA A 124 -5.44 1.40 -17.13
CA ALA A 124 -6.74 1.58 -17.75
C ALA A 124 -6.64 2.51 -18.98
N SER A 125 -7.11 2.05 -20.13
CA SER A 125 -7.18 2.87 -21.34
C SER A 125 -8.08 4.08 -21.11
N GLY A 126 -7.61 5.28 -21.51
CA GLY A 126 -8.30 6.54 -21.30
C GLY A 126 -8.04 7.19 -19.93
N ALA A 127 -7.27 6.56 -19.04
CA ALA A 127 -6.78 7.19 -17.82
C ALA A 127 -5.54 8.04 -18.14
N LEU A 128 -5.77 9.31 -18.51
CA LEU A 128 -4.72 10.22 -19.02
C LEU A 128 -3.48 10.31 -18.11
N ILE A 129 -3.68 10.38 -16.80
CA ILE A 129 -2.57 10.44 -15.82
C ILE A 129 -1.72 9.17 -15.84
N ALA A 130 -2.33 8.00 -16.04
CA ALA A 130 -1.61 6.74 -16.15
C ALA A 130 -0.92 6.59 -17.51
N GLU A 131 -1.58 7.02 -18.59
CA GLU A 131 -1.01 7.06 -19.94
C GLU A 131 0.24 7.94 -19.99
N GLN A 132 0.16 9.14 -19.39
CA GLN A 132 1.29 10.06 -19.29
C GLN A 132 2.44 9.45 -18.46
N TYR A 133 2.14 8.87 -17.30
CA TYR A 133 3.17 8.22 -16.47
C TYR A 133 3.93 7.14 -17.24
N VAL A 134 3.21 6.32 -18.04
CA VAL A 134 3.84 5.24 -18.81
C VAL A 134 4.74 5.77 -19.93
N GLU A 135 4.40 6.90 -20.54
CA GLU A 135 5.26 7.55 -21.54
C GLU A 135 6.49 8.21 -20.91
N ASP A 136 6.33 8.83 -19.74
CA ASP A 136 7.40 9.62 -19.10
C ASP A 136 8.39 8.74 -18.33
N ALA A 137 7.87 7.78 -17.54
CA ALA A 137 8.66 7.06 -16.55
C ALA A 137 9.05 5.63 -16.98
N THR A 138 8.22 4.96 -17.78
CA THR A 138 8.40 3.54 -18.13
C THR A 138 8.35 3.28 -19.64
N LYS A 139 8.80 4.23 -20.46
CA LYS A 139 8.77 4.15 -21.93
C LYS A 139 9.35 2.87 -22.53
N HIS A 140 10.32 2.26 -21.86
CA HIS A 140 11.00 1.03 -22.29
C HIS A 140 10.21 -0.26 -21.97
N ALA A 141 9.23 -0.20 -21.07
CA ALA A 141 8.43 -1.34 -20.68
C ALA A 141 7.40 -1.68 -21.76
N GLU A 142 7.02 -2.95 -21.85
CA GLU A 142 5.86 -3.38 -22.63
C GLU A 142 4.58 -2.87 -21.97
N LYS A 143 3.70 -2.26 -22.77
CA LYS A 143 2.54 -1.50 -22.29
C LYS A 143 1.25 -2.23 -22.59
N PHE A 144 0.42 -2.43 -21.57
CA PHE A 144 -0.86 -3.14 -21.68
C PHE A 144 -2.02 -2.23 -21.25
N ALA A 145 -2.64 -1.56 -22.20
CA ALA A 145 -3.86 -0.81 -21.95
C ALA A 145 -5.06 -1.77 -21.86
N VAL A 146 -5.82 -1.72 -20.76
CA VAL A 146 -7.04 -2.53 -20.57
C VAL A 146 -8.27 -1.64 -20.49
N SER A 147 -9.40 -2.10 -21.03
CA SER A 147 -10.66 -1.36 -20.98
C SER A 147 -11.40 -1.47 -19.63
N ASN A 148 -11.12 -2.54 -18.87
CA ASN A 148 -11.76 -2.84 -17.60
C ASN A 148 -10.71 -2.78 -16.47
N PRO A 149 -10.70 -1.71 -15.64
CA PRO A 149 -9.72 -1.52 -14.57
C PRO A 149 -9.68 -2.67 -13.54
N GLN A 150 -10.78 -3.39 -13.32
CA GLN A 150 -10.81 -4.54 -12.41
C GLN A 150 -9.89 -5.69 -12.86
N GLN A 151 -9.57 -5.76 -14.16
CA GLN A 151 -8.59 -6.74 -14.67
C GLN A 151 -7.18 -6.45 -14.14
N LEU A 152 -6.84 -5.20 -13.80
CA LEU A 152 -5.51 -4.82 -13.29
C LEU A 152 -5.20 -5.52 -11.97
N ASN A 153 -6.14 -5.52 -11.02
CA ASN A 153 -6.00 -6.25 -9.76
C ASN A 153 -5.78 -7.76 -10.00
N ALA A 154 -6.50 -8.35 -10.94
CA ALA A 154 -6.32 -9.76 -11.28
C ALA A 154 -4.97 -10.07 -11.95
N MET A 155 -4.46 -9.16 -12.79
CA MET A 155 -3.16 -9.30 -13.44
C MET A 155 -2.02 -9.28 -12.43
N ILE A 156 -2.04 -8.30 -11.50
CA ILE A 156 -0.99 -8.17 -10.48
C ILE A 156 -1.08 -9.29 -9.42
N ALA A 157 -2.29 -9.64 -8.97
CA ALA A 157 -2.47 -10.72 -7.98
C ALA A 157 -2.05 -12.09 -8.53
N LYS A 158 -2.25 -12.34 -9.84
CA LYS A 158 -1.80 -13.57 -10.51
C LYS A 158 -0.36 -13.49 -11.02
N ARG A 159 0.39 -12.46 -10.65
CA ARG A 159 1.80 -12.24 -11.03
C ARG A 159 2.06 -12.27 -12.55
N ARG A 160 1.10 -11.79 -13.36
CA ARG A 160 1.19 -11.82 -14.83
C ARG A 160 1.91 -10.61 -15.42
N ILE A 161 2.05 -9.55 -14.65
CA ILE A 161 2.59 -8.24 -15.03
C ILE A 161 3.53 -7.77 -13.93
N ASP A 162 4.57 -7.00 -14.26
CA ASP A 162 5.49 -6.46 -13.25
C ASP A 162 4.82 -5.35 -12.43
N SER A 163 4.09 -4.44 -13.10
CA SER A 163 3.39 -3.33 -12.45
C SER A 163 2.03 -3.03 -13.06
N VAL A 164 1.12 -2.49 -12.25
CA VAL A 164 -0.14 -1.90 -12.71
C VAL A 164 -0.27 -0.47 -12.20
N LEU A 165 -0.94 0.37 -12.99
CA LEU A 165 -1.32 1.73 -12.63
C LEU A 165 -2.83 1.82 -12.47
N LEU A 166 -3.26 2.22 -11.28
CA LEU A 166 -4.68 2.33 -10.93
C LEU A 166 -4.87 3.39 -9.85
N MET A 167 -6.09 3.93 -9.77
CA MET A 167 -6.41 4.87 -8.70
C MET A 167 -6.53 4.15 -7.37
N ASN A 168 -6.18 4.83 -6.26
CA ASN A 168 -6.24 4.24 -4.92
C ASN A 168 -7.59 3.60 -4.54
N PHE A 169 -8.71 4.15 -5.01
CA PHE A 169 -10.05 3.59 -4.78
C PHE A 169 -10.37 2.34 -5.62
N GLN A 170 -9.53 2.01 -6.61
CA GLN A 170 -9.67 0.82 -7.45
C GLN A 170 -8.85 -0.37 -6.93
N LEU A 171 -7.93 -0.16 -5.98
CA LEU A 171 -7.05 -1.21 -5.47
C LEU A 171 -7.82 -2.16 -4.54
N ASP A 172 -7.70 -3.46 -4.78
CA ASP A 172 -8.25 -4.48 -3.89
C ASP A 172 -7.57 -4.43 -2.51
N GLN A 173 -8.35 -4.49 -1.43
CA GLN A 173 -7.82 -4.40 -0.06
C GLN A 173 -6.79 -5.50 0.27
N ALA A 174 -6.94 -6.69 -0.32
CA ALA A 174 -6.00 -7.79 -0.17
C ALA A 174 -4.59 -7.46 -0.69
N ALA A 175 -4.44 -6.48 -1.59
CA ALA A 175 -3.14 -6.06 -2.09
C ALA A 175 -2.26 -5.44 -0.99
N TYR A 176 -2.86 -4.71 -0.04
CA TYR A 176 -2.15 -4.10 1.09
C TYR A 176 -1.58 -5.14 2.08
N LEU A 177 -2.18 -6.33 2.10
CA LEU A 177 -1.74 -7.45 2.94
C LEU A 177 -0.73 -8.36 2.23
N ASN A 178 -0.56 -8.20 0.92
CA ASN A 178 0.33 -9.05 0.14
C ASN A 178 1.79 -8.59 0.29
N PRO A 179 2.69 -9.39 0.88
CA PRO A 179 4.06 -8.97 1.14
C PRO A 179 4.92 -8.82 -0.12
N TYR A 180 4.44 -9.35 -1.24
CA TYR A 180 5.13 -9.26 -2.52
C TYR A 180 4.76 -8.01 -3.31
N LEU A 181 3.75 -7.26 -2.90
CA LEU A 181 3.36 -6.05 -3.61
C LEU A 181 4.05 -4.81 -3.01
N LEU A 182 4.58 -3.97 -3.89
CA LEU A 182 5.01 -2.59 -3.60
C LEU A 182 3.87 -1.69 -4.07
N ILE A 183 3.43 -0.76 -3.21
CA ILE A 183 2.35 0.18 -3.52
C ILE A 183 2.92 1.59 -3.40
N ASP A 184 3.31 2.17 -4.52
CA ASP A 184 3.87 3.51 -4.61
C ASP A 184 2.77 4.50 -5.00
N LYS A 185 2.70 5.63 -4.32
CA LYS A 185 1.97 6.80 -4.80
C LYS A 185 2.87 7.52 -5.80
N VAL A 186 2.48 7.54 -7.07
CA VAL A 186 3.32 8.10 -8.14
C VAL A 186 2.78 9.41 -8.71
N ASP A 187 1.49 9.68 -8.54
CA ASP A 187 0.89 10.95 -8.92
C ASP A 187 -0.40 11.22 -8.14
N ILE A 188 -0.94 12.42 -8.28
CA ILE A 188 -2.17 12.88 -7.66
C ILE A 188 -3.07 13.50 -8.73
N GLU A 189 -4.28 12.97 -8.84
CA GLU A 189 -5.33 13.57 -9.66
C GLU A 189 -6.22 14.42 -8.77
N VAL A 190 -6.44 15.67 -9.19
CA VAL A 190 -7.22 16.64 -8.44
C VAL A 190 -8.46 17.02 -9.22
N ASP A 191 -9.59 16.84 -8.57
CA ASP A 191 -10.90 17.16 -9.11
C ASP A 191 -11.45 18.43 -8.46
N TYR A 192 -12.08 19.26 -9.29
CA TYR A 192 -12.68 20.53 -8.92
C TYR A 192 -14.18 20.51 -9.20
N HIS A 193 -14.93 21.31 -8.45
CA HIS A 193 -16.29 21.65 -8.81
C HIS A 193 -16.26 22.67 -9.95
N TYR A 194 -17.16 22.53 -10.92
CA TYR A 194 -17.32 23.49 -12.01
C TYR A 194 -18.72 24.05 -12.00
N LEU A 195 -18.82 25.33 -12.31
CA LEU A 195 -20.06 26.06 -12.47
C LEU A 195 -20.35 26.30 -13.95
N SER A 196 -21.62 26.29 -14.29
CA SER A 196 -22.11 26.79 -15.57
C SER A 196 -21.86 28.30 -15.71
N PRO A 197 -21.79 28.84 -16.93
CA PRO A 197 -21.66 30.28 -17.17
C PRO A 197 -22.63 31.15 -16.35
N GLU A 198 -23.89 30.75 -16.24
CA GLU A 198 -24.91 31.52 -15.51
C GLU A 198 -24.68 31.55 -13.99
N ASN A 199 -23.95 30.58 -13.46
CA ASN A 199 -23.67 30.45 -12.03
C ASN A 199 -22.21 30.83 -11.68
N ALA A 200 -21.47 31.41 -12.62
CA ALA A 200 -20.04 31.74 -12.47
C ALA A 200 -19.73 32.61 -11.24
N ASN A 201 -20.65 33.48 -10.84
CA ASN A 201 -20.51 34.34 -9.66
C ASN A 201 -20.45 33.57 -8.32
N LEU A 202 -20.82 32.29 -8.30
CA LEU A 202 -20.73 31.44 -7.12
C LEU A 202 -19.31 30.91 -6.90
N ALA A 203 -18.40 31.00 -7.88
CA ALA A 203 -17.07 30.38 -7.79
C ALA A 203 -16.27 30.91 -6.60
N SER A 204 -16.05 32.23 -6.54
CA SER A 204 -15.28 32.87 -5.47
C SER A 204 -15.96 32.73 -4.09
N GLN A 205 -17.29 32.65 -4.06
CA GLN A 205 -18.04 32.42 -2.83
C GLN A 205 -17.83 31.01 -2.30
N LEU A 206 -17.92 30.00 -3.17
CA LEU A 206 -17.67 28.61 -2.81
C LEU A 206 -16.20 28.38 -2.42
N GLU A 207 -15.24 28.99 -3.11
CA GLU A 207 -13.82 28.98 -2.71
C GLU A 207 -13.62 29.47 -1.27
N THR A 208 -14.26 30.61 -0.93
CA THR A 208 -14.21 31.18 0.42
C THR A 208 -14.83 30.23 1.45
N ILE A 209 -15.98 29.64 1.13
CA ILE A 209 -16.66 28.68 2.01
C ILE A 209 -15.80 27.42 2.22
N PHE A 210 -15.21 26.86 1.17
CA PHE A 210 -14.36 25.68 1.29
C PHE A 210 -13.09 25.97 2.11
N ALA A 211 -12.47 27.14 1.93
CA ALA A 211 -11.36 27.57 2.75
C ALA A 211 -11.75 27.66 4.23
N ALA A 212 -12.89 28.29 4.54
CA ALA A 212 -13.40 28.38 5.92
C ALA A 212 -13.72 26.99 6.51
N MET A 213 -14.30 26.07 5.72
CA MET A 213 -14.56 24.68 6.14
C MET A 213 -13.27 23.90 6.40
N LYS A 214 -12.20 24.18 5.66
CA LYS A 214 -10.88 23.59 5.88
C LYS A 214 -10.26 24.11 7.18
N GLU A 215 -10.29 25.42 7.41
CA GLU A 215 -9.76 26.04 8.63
C GLU A 215 -10.50 25.62 9.90
N SER A 216 -11.82 25.45 9.82
CA SER A 216 -12.64 25.03 10.97
C SER A 216 -12.55 23.53 11.29
N GLY A 217 -11.95 22.72 10.41
CA GLY A 217 -11.94 21.26 10.50
C GLY A 217 -13.22 20.56 10.04
N GLU A 218 -14.25 21.30 9.61
CA GLU A 218 -15.51 20.74 9.10
C GLU A 218 -15.29 19.89 7.83
N LEU A 219 -14.42 20.36 6.93
CA LEU A 219 -14.01 19.59 5.75
C LEU A 219 -13.32 18.28 6.15
N GLN A 220 -12.45 18.32 7.17
CA GLN A 220 -11.75 17.14 7.66
C GLN A 220 -12.72 16.14 8.30
N ALA A 221 -13.73 16.61 9.04
CA ALA A 221 -14.76 15.75 9.60
C ALA A 221 -15.55 14.99 8.51
N ILE A 222 -15.93 15.69 7.43
CA ILE A 222 -16.57 15.05 6.26
C ILE A 222 -15.60 14.05 5.62
N GLN A 223 -14.33 14.40 5.43
CA GLN A 223 -13.32 13.51 4.85
C GLN A 223 -13.14 12.22 5.66
N ILE A 224 -13.03 12.33 6.99
CA ILE A 224 -12.89 11.18 7.91
C ILE A 224 -14.11 10.26 7.79
N LYS A 225 -15.33 10.82 7.79
CA LYS A 225 -16.58 10.05 7.66
C LYS A 225 -16.61 9.15 6.43
N TYR A 226 -15.96 9.55 5.34
CA TYR A 226 -15.91 8.79 4.08
C TYR A 226 -14.53 8.17 3.78
N ASN A 227 -13.69 7.98 4.80
CA ASN A 227 -12.36 7.37 4.71
C ASN A 227 -11.43 8.05 3.69
N LYS A 228 -11.49 9.38 3.59
CA LYS A 228 -10.57 10.20 2.78
C LYS A 228 -9.41 10.62 3.66
N ASN A 229 -8.49 9.69 3.94
CA ASN A 229 -7.37 9.94 4.85
C ASN A 229 -6.55 11.17 4.40
N SER A 230 -6.57 12.22 5.21
CA SER A 230 -5.58 13.31 5.17
C SER A 230 -4.33 12.80 5.91
N TYR A 231 -3.20 12.73 5.22
CA TYR A 231 -1.93 12.33 5.82
C TYR A 231 -1.51 13.37 6.84
N LEU A 232 -1.34 12.93 8.09
CA LEU A 232 -0.75 13.73 9.16
C LEU A 232 0.72 13.98 8.84
N ASP A 233 1.06 15.27 8.82
CA ASP A 233 2.42 15.81 8.67
C ASP A 233 3.29 15.31 9.82
N SER A 234 4.43 14.69 9.51
CA SER A 234 5.32 14.13 10.52
C SER A 234 6.25 15.21 11.06
N THR A 235 6.10 15.49 12.35
CA THR A 235 6.97 16.36 13.13
C THR A 235 8.37 15.78 13.23
N ILE A 236 9.37 16.67 13.19
CA ILE A 236 10.78 16.35 13.42
C ILE A 236 10.93 15.79 14.84
N LEU A 237 11.39 14.54 14.96
CA LEU A 237 11.70 13.90 16.25
C LEU A 237 13.23 13.86 16.45
N PRO A 238 13.73 14.25 17.64
CA PRO A 238 15.16 14.26 17.92
C PRO A 238 15.77 12.85 18.08
N GLU A 239 17.07 12.77 17.81
CA GLU A 239 17.87 11.55 17.89
C GLU A 239 18.02 11.07 19.33
N ARG A 240 17.39 9.94 19.66
CA ARG A 240 17.78 9.08 20.79
C ARG A 240 18.48 7.83 20.24
N PRO A 241 19.28 7.11 21.05
CA PRO A 241 19.87 5.85 20.62
C PRO A 241 18.81 4.90 20.08
N ILE A 242 19.13 4.23 18.97
CA ILE A 242 18.26 3.28 18.29
C ILE A 242 18.67 1.86 18.70
N SER A 243 17.70 1.04 19.06
CA SER A 243 17.91 -0.35 19.40
C SER A 243 17.37 -1.29 18.33
N PHE A 244 18.25 -2.16 17.83
CA PHE A 244 17.97 -3.19 16.84
C PHE A 244 18.03 -4.57 17.49
N ILE A 245 17.13 -5.45 17.10
CA ILE A 245 17.14 -6.86 17.49
C ILE A 245 16.94 -7.77 16.28
N ALA A 246 17.63 -8.90 16.24
CA ALA A 246 17.46 -9.93 15.22
C ALA A 246 17.60 -11.33 15.81
N ASN A 247 17.16 -12.34 15.05
CA ASN A 247 17.66 -13.69 15.26
C ASN A 247 19.17 -13.73 14.93
N ASN A 248 19.90 -14.67 15.52
CA ASN A 248 21.28 -14.94 15.10
C ASN A 248 21.27 -15.73 13.79
N TRP A 249 21.50 -15.05 12.67
CA TRP A 249 21.63 -15.66 11.35
C TRP A 249 23.08 -15.57 10.89
N THR A 250 23.70 -16.72 10.69
CA THR A 250 25.08 -16.86 10.23
C THR A 250 25.31 -16.01 8.99
N ASP A 251 26.34 -15.16 9.02
CA ASP A 251 26.73 -14.22 7.96
C ASP A 251 25.79 -13.02 7.72
N TYR A 252 24.61 -12.99 8.35
CA TYR A 252 23.62 -11.92 8.16
C TYR A 252 23.50 -11.01 9.39
N THR A 253 23.39 -11.60 10.58
CA THR A 253 23.20 -10.92 11.87
C THR A 253 23.99 -11.64 12.96
N ASN A 254 25.31 -11.76 12.81
CA ASN A 254 26.16 -12.44 13.78
C ASN A 254 26.15 -11.71 15.13
N ASN A 255 26.37 -12.46 16.22
CA ASN A 255 26.39 -11.95 17.59
C ASN A 255 27.50 -10.91 17.85
N ASP A 256 28.58 -10.94 17.07
CA ASP A 256 29.70 -9.99 17.16
C ASP A 256 29.42 -8.65 16.47
N GLY A 257 28.20 -8.46 15.94
CA GLY A 257 27.80 -7.25 15.23
C GLY A 257 28.23 -7.23 13.75
N THR A 258 28.78 -8.32 13.22
CA THR A 258 29.11 -8.50 11.79
C THR A 258 27.97 -9.18 11.02
N GLY A 259 28.03 -9.12 9.68
CA GLY A 259 27.06 -9.73 8.79
C GLY A 259 26.36 -8.71 7.89
N ILE A 260 25.72 -9.20 6.83
CA ILE A 260 25.17 -8.39 5.74
C ILE A 260 24.14 -7.38 6.26
N TYR A 261 23.23 -7.80 7.14
CA TYR A 261 22.16 -6.92 7.62
C TYR A 261 22.69 -5.91 8.65
N TRP A 262 23.69 -6.28 9.45
CA TRP A 262 24.39 -5.36 10.32
C TRP A 262 25.17 -4.30 9.53
N GLN A 263 25.85 -4.68 8.44
CA GLN A 263 26.50 -3.73 7.54
C GLN A 263 25.51 -2.80 6.84
N LEU A 264 24.33 -3.31 6.45
CA LEU A 264 23.25 -2.48 5.91
C LEU A 264 22.77 -1.44 6.94
N ILE A 265 22.51 -1.88 8.17
CA ILE A 265 22.07 -0.99 9.26
C ILE A 265 23.12 0.07 9.54
N ASP A 266 24.39 -0.32 9.68
CA ASP A 266 25.49 0.63 9.92
C ASP A 266 25.62 1.63 8.77
N SER A 267 25.37 1.21 7.53
CA SER A 267 25.42 2.08 6.35
C SER A 267 24.27 3.09 6.30
N VAL A 268 23.06 2.67 6.69
CA VAL A 268 21.86 3.51 6.69
C VAL A 268 21.86 4.45 7.89
N PHE A 269 22.08 3.93 9.09
CA PHE A 269 21.94 4.64 10.36
C PHE A 269 23.27 5.18 10.91
N LYS A 270 24.28 5.38 10.06
CA LYS A 270 25.64 5.82 10.45
C LYS A 270 25.70 7.10 11.31
N THR A 271 24.68 7.96 11.24
CA THR A 271 24.61 9.21 12.01
C THR A 271 24.02 9.01 13.41
N PHE A 272 23.41 7.86 13.69
CA PHE A 272 22.76 7.56 14.95
C PHE A 272 23.67 6.73 15.84
N THR A 273 23.52 6.90 17.15
CA THR A 273 24.00 5.92 18.12
C THR A 273 23.11 4.69 18.05
N THR A 274 23.67 3.52 17.70
CA THR A 274 22.92 2.27 17.53
C THR A 274 23.37 1.19 18.51
N SER A 275 22.43 0.38 19.00
CA SER A 275 22.71 -0.88 19.69
C SER A 275 22.14 -2.04 18.88
N LYS A 276 22.94 -3.08 18.62
CA LYS A 276 22.55 -4.27 17.84
C LYS A 276 22.62 -5.49 18.75
N ILE A 277 21.51 -6.20 18.89
CA ILE A 277 21.41 -7.41 19.73
C ILE A 277 20.87 -8.55 18.90
N THR A 278 21.40 -9.74 19.14
CA THR A 278 20.89 -11.00 18.60
C THR A 278 20.35 -11.86 19.73
N ALA A 279 19.27 -12.59 19.48
CA ALA A 279 18.68 -13.52 20.44
C ALA A 279 17.99 -14.69 19.71
N VAL A 280 17.44 -15.63 20.49
CA VAL A 280 16.58 -16.70 19.95
C VAL A 280 15.17 -16.17 19.63
N LYS A 281 14.44 -16.82 18.71
CA LYS A 281 13.18 -16.30 18.14
C LYS A 281 12.18 -15.79 19.18
N GLU A 282 11.92 -16.59 20.21
CA GLU A 282 10.93 -16.27 21.24
C GLU A 282 11.32 -15.00 22.00
N GLU A 283 12.61 -14.84 22.31
CA GLU A 283 13.15 -13.66 22.98
C GLU A 283 13.14 -12.44 22.07
N VAL A 284 13.52 -12.61 20.79
CA VAL A 284 13.47 -11.55 19.78
C VAL A 284 12.06 -10.98 19.65
N LEU A 285 11.06 -11.86 19.50
CA LEU A 285 9.67 -11.46 19.40
C LEU A 285 9.17 -10.84 20.69
N PHE A 286 9.49 -11.41 21.85
CA PHE A 286 9.09 -10.86 23.14
C PHE A 286 9.63 -9.44 23.34
N GLN A 287 10.93 -9.21 23.13
CA GLN A 287 11.54 -7.90 23.34
C GLN A 287 11.02 -6.86 22.34
N PHE A 288 10.79 -7.24 21.08
CA PHE A 288 10.20 -6.33 20.11
C PHE A 288 8.73 -6.03 20.42
N LEU A 289 7.88 -7.04 20.62
CA LEU A 289 6.44 -6.85 20.86
C LEU A 289 6.15 -6.12 22.19
N SER A 290 7.04 -6.21 23.18
CA SER A 290 6.93 -5.46 24.44
C SER A 290 7.51 -4.04 24.36
N GLY A 291 7.97 -3.59 23.19
CA GLY A 291 8.51 -2.24 23.00
C GLY A 291 9.91 -2.02 23.57
N GLN A 292 10.63 -3.07 23.99
CA GLN A 292 12.01 -2.97 24.51
C GLN A 292 13.04 -2.68 23.42
N LYS A 293 12.67 -2.92 22.15
CA LYS A 293 13.51 -2.72 20.97
C LYS A 293 12.76 -1.89 19.93
N ASP A 294 13.46 -0.97 19.29
CA ASP A 294 12.87 -0.05 18.32
C ASP A 294 12.62 -0.74 16.96
N ILE A 295 13.55 -1.59 16.53
CA ILE A 295 13.55 -2.21 15.20
C ILE A 295 13.87 -3.71 15.29
N LEU A 296 13.00 -4.53 14.69
CA LEU A 296 13.24 -5.94 14.41
C LEU A 296 13.77 -6.12 12.98
N VAL A 297 14.85 -6.88 12.83
CA VAL A 297 15.60 -7.02 11.58
C VAL A 297 15.46 -8.44 11.05
N GLY A 298 15.13 -8.59 9.76
CA GLY A 298 14.86 -9.90 9.15
C GLY A 298 13.45 -10.41 9.46
N ALA A 299 12.45 -9.53 9.40
CA ALA A 299 11.08 -9.83 9.74
C ALA A 299 10.26 -10.27 8.51
N TYR A 300 9.44 -11.31 8.66
CA TYR A 300 8.38 -11.63 7.70
C TYR A 300 7.13 -10.80 7.99
N ARG A 301 6.42 -10.31 6.96
CA ARG A 301 5.15 -9.59 7.15
C ARG A 301 4.02 -10.47 7.72
N SER A 302 4.16 -11.80 7.66
CA SER A 302 3.25 -12.74 8.30
C SER A 302 3.43 -12.82 9.83
N LEU A 303 4.46 -12.17 10.39
CA LEU A 303 4.69 -12.16 11.82
C LEU A 303 3.47 -11.57 12.55
N PRO A 304 2.92 -12.25 13.57
CA PRO A 304 1.79 -11.79 14.36
C PRO A 304 2.25 -10.62 15.23
N THR A 305 2.25 -9.44 14.63
CA THR A 305 2.78 -8.23 15.25
C THR A 305 1.70 -7.23 15.58
N ASN A 306 0.48 -7.40 15.01
CA ASN A 306 -0.76 -6.62 15.01
C ASN A 306 -0.65 -5.08 14.91
N ASP A 307 0.40 -4.48 15.45
CA ASP A 307 0.71 -3.07 15.47
C ASP A 307 2.12 -2.74 14.96
N ALA A 308 2.92 -3.67 14.42
CA ALA A 308 4.20 -3.27 13.82
C ALA A 308 4.01 -2.68 12.41
N ILE A 309 4.85 -1.71 12.04
CA ILE A 309 4.94 -1.20 10.68
C ILE A 309 6.21 -1.72 10.02
N PHE A 310 6.11 -2.14 8.76
CA PHE A 310 7.23 -2.75 8.03
C PHE A 310 7.83 -1.77 7.03
N SER A 311 9.13 -1.87 6.78
CA SER A 311 9.79 -1.15 5.68
C SER A 311 9.06 -1.39 4.36
N HIS A 312 9.01 -0.35 3.53
CA HIS A 312 8.43 -0.44 2.20
C HIS A 312 9.23 -1.40 1.32
N TYR A 313 10.55 -1.22 1.34
CA TYR A 313 11.51 -2.07 0.65
C TYR A 313 11.96 -3.24 1.54
N HIS A 314 12.12 -4.42 0.93
CA HIS A 314 12.69 -5.59 1.60
C HIS A 314 14.23 -5.44 1.67
N ILE A 315 14.86 -6.07 2.65
CA ILE A 315 16.33 -6.06 2.80
C ILE A 315 16.98 -7.27 2.12
N ASP A 316 16.24 -8.35 1.98
CA ASP A 316 16.67 -9.60 1.35
C ASP A 316 15.42 -10.43 0.98
N PHE A 317 15.65 -11.57 0.33
CA PHE A 317 14.69 -12.63 0.11
C PHE A 317 15.23 -13.93 0.73
N GLU A 318 14.47 -14.49 1.66
CA GLU A 318 14.74 -15.83 2.18
C GLU A 318 14.70 -16.85 1.04
N TYR A 319 15.58 -17.85 1.10
CA TYR A 319 15.60 -18.92 0.13
C TYR A 319 14.27 -19.71 0.15
N PRO A 320 13.85 -20.31 -0.98
CA PRO A 320 12.70 -21.20 -0.98
C PRO A 320 12.90 -22.36 0.00
N LEU A 321 11.85 -22.71 0.73
CA LEU A 321 11.78 -23.95 1.50
C LEU A 321 11.37 -25.07 0.55
N VAL A 322 12.18 -26.12 0.46
CA VAL A 322 12.00 -27.21 -0.49
C VAL A 322 11.93 -28.56 0.22
N GLY A 323 11.05 -29.42 -0.30
CA GLY A 323 10.94 -30.82 0.09
C GLY A 323 11.55 -31.72 -0.96
N PHE A 324 12.45 -32.62 -0.56
CA PHE A 324 13.01 -33.67 -1.42
C PHE A 324 12.49 -35.03 -0.99
N SER A 325 12.10 -35.86 -1.95
CA SER A 325 11.65 -37.23 -1.70
C SER A 325 12.06 -38.19 -2.81
N TYR A 326 12.10 -39.48 -2.50
CA TYR A 326 12.31 -40.53 -3.49
C TYR A 326 11.14 -40.64 -4.48
N GLN A 327 9.91 -40.34 -4.04
CA GLN A 327 8.69 -40.50 -4.84
C GLN A 327 7.82 -39.25 -4.80
N GLU A 328 7.11 -38.99 -5.90
CA GLU A 328 6.20 -37.86 -6.00
C GLU A 328 4.94 -38.03 -5.13
N SER A 329 4.52 -39.27 -4.86
CA SER A 329 3.41 -39.59 -3.94
C SER A 329 3.67 -39.04 -2.53
N LEU A 330 4.87 -39.20 -1.99
CA LEU A 330 5.23 -38.71 -0.65
C LEU A 330 5.20 -37.18 -0.56
N LEU A 331 5.49 -36.49 -1.67
CA LEU A 331 5.34 -35.03 -1.76
C LEU A 331 3.86 -34.61 -1.78
N LEU A 332 2.98 -35.44 -2.37
CA LEU A 332 1.53 -35.23 -2.30
C LEU A 332 1.00 -35.49 -0.88
N ASP A 333 1.51 -36.51 -0.19
CA ASP A 333 1.15 -36.81 1.20
C ASP A 333 1.52 -35.63 2.11
N TYR A 334 2.68 -34.99 1.86
CA TYR A 334 3.06 -33.75 2.54
C TYR A 334 2.05 -32.63 2.29
N LYS A 335 1.62 -32.42 1.03
CA LYS A 335 0.59 -31.41 0.70
C LYS A 335 -0.75 -31.69 1.37
N GLN A 336 -1.08 -32.95 1.60
CA GLN A 336 -2.29 -33.38 2.31
C GLN A 336 -2.13 -33.31 3.84
N ARG A 337 -0.97 -32.85 4.34
CA ARG A 337 -0.63 -32.76 5.75
C ARG A 337 -0.72 -34.11 6.48
N ASP A 338 -0.21 -35.19 5.88
CA ASP A 338 -0.11 -36.49 6.56
C ASP A 338 0.94 -36.44 7.69
N GLY A 339 0.47 -36.50 8.94
CA GLY A 339 1.33 -36.46 10.13
C GLY A 339 2.20 -37.71 10.35
N LYS A 340 2.05 -38.76 9.52
CA LYS A 340 2.85 -39.99 9.61
C LYS A 340 4.20 -39.90 8.91
N LEU A 341 4.42 -38.86 8.10
CA LEU A 341 5.64 -38.68 7.35
C LEU A 341 6.86 -38.58 8.28
N LYS A 342 7.93 -39.28 7.92
CA LYS A 342 9.24 -39.18 8.54
C LYS A 342 10.05 -38.13 7.80
N ILE A 343 10.34 -37.02 8.45
CA ILE A 343 10.97 -35.85 7.84
C ILE A 343 12.33 -35.61 8.48
N CYS A 344 13.36 -35.43 7.66
CA CYS A 344 14.68 -34.99 8.11
C CYS A 344 14.87 -33.50 7.81
N VAL A 345 15.38 -32.78 8.80
CA VAL A 345 15.65 -31.34 8.75
C VAL A 345 17.05 -31.07 9.29
N LEU A 346 17.63 -29.94 8.92
CA LEU A 346 18.95 -29.54 9.41
C LEU A 346 18.85 -29.08 10.88
N PRO A 347 19.91 -29.24 11.70
CA PRO A 347 19.87 -28.85 13.11
C PRO A 347 19.67 -27.34 13.32
N ASP A 348 20.16 -26.53 12.39
CA ASP A 348 20.07 -25.07 12.33
C ASP A 348 18.90 -24.58 11.47
N ALA A 349 17.98 -25.48 11.08
CA ALA A 349 16.74 -25.11 10.43
C ALA A 349 16.02 -24.02 11.24
N GLY A 350 15.80 -22.87 10.62
CA GLY A 350 15.11 -21.75 11.27
C GLY A 350 13.73 -22.14 11.80
N SER A 351 13.29 -21.48 12.87
CA SER A 351 12.01 -21.75 13.54
C SER A 351 10.77 -21.76 12.63
N PHE A 352 10.81 -20.99 11.53
CA PHE A 352 9.74 -20.96 10.52
C PHE A 352 9.54 -22.32 9.82
N LEU A 353 10.62 -23.07 9.58
CA LEU A 353 10.53 -24.42 9.01
C LEU A 353 9.73 -25.34 9.95
N PHE A 354 9.94 -25.25 11.26
CA PHE A 354 9.23 -26.09 12.23
C PHE A 354 7.76 -25.74 12.35
N GLU A 355 7.37 -24.47 12.15
CA GLU A 355 5.96 -24.07 12.09
C GLU A 355 5.24 -24.76 10.91
N GLU A 356 5.90 -24.87 9.76
CA GLU A 356 5.37 -25.61 8.61
C GLU A 356 5.25 -27.11 8.85
N LEU A 357 6.05 -27.67 9.75
CA LEU A 357 6.02 -29.09 10.11
C LEU A 357 5.16 -29.39 11.33
N SER A 358 4.42 -28.42 11.87
CA SER A 358 3.59 -28.57 13.08
C SER A 358 2.50 -29.65 12.99
N PHE A 359 2.17 -30.13 11.78
CA PHE A 359 1.23 -31.23 11.56
C PHE A 359 1.86 -32.63 11.70
N VAL A 360 3.19 -32.72 11.77
CA VAL A 360 3.95 -33.96 11.91
C VAL A 360 4.30 -34.18 13.38
N ASP A 361 4.18 -35.42 13.85
CA ASP A 361 4.60 -35.78 15.21
C ASP A 361 6.11 -35.54 15.38
N ASN A 362 6.51 -34.84 16.44
CA ASN A 362 7.91 -34.52 16.74
C ASN A 362 8.84 -35.76 16.70
N LYS A 363 8.34 -36.95 17.04
CA LYS A 363 9.15 -38.19 16.97
C LYS A 363 9.53 -38.61 15.55
N ASN A 364 8.78 -38.12 14.55
CA ASN A 364 9.01 -38.37 13.13
C ASN A 364 9.87 -37.27 12.48
N ILE A 365 10.27 -36.24 13.23
CA ILE A 365 11.15 -35.17 12.76
C ILE A 365 12.58 -35.46 13.24
N LEU A 366 13.46 -35.82 12.32
CA LEU A 366 14.87 -36.08 12.58
C LEU A 366 15.70 -34.83 12.30
N LYS A 367 16.49 -34.36 13.28
CA LYS A 367 17.44 -33.25 13.10
C LYS A 367 18.83 -33.82 12.84
N ARG A 368 19.35 -33.71 11.62
CA ARG A 368 20.64 -34.29 11.21
C ARG A 368 21.37 -33.40 10.20
N PRO A 369 22.71 -33.48 10.12
CA PRO A 369 23.47 -32.89 9.01
C PRO A 369 22.91 -33.35 7.65
N ILE A 370 23.07 -32.52 6.63
CA ILE A 370 22.43 -32.74 5.33
C ILE A 370 22.88 -34.05 4.67
N GLU A 371 24.14 -34.45 4.84
CA GLU A 371 24.71 -35.70 4.32
C GLU A 371 24.02 -36.92 4.93
N GLU A 372 23.77 -36.91 6.25
CA GLU A 372 23.05 -37.97 6.95
C GLU A 372 21.58 -38.04 6.49
N CYS A 373 20.92 -36.88 6.35
CA CYS A 373 19.57 -36.82 5.81
C CYS A 373 19.51 -37.43 4.40
N VAL A 374 20.48 -37.11 3.53
CA VAL A 374 20.58 -37.65 2.17
C VAL A 374 20.70 -39.17 2.19
N ASP A 375 21.53 -39.75 3.06
CA ASP A 375 21.72 -41.20 3.13
C ASP A 375 20.48 -41.93 3.69
N LEU A 376 19.80 -41.32 4.67
CA LEU A 376 18.50 -41.80 5.16
C LEU A 376 17.41 -41.74 4.08
N LEU A 377 17.45 -40.76 3.18
CA LEU A 377 16.49 -40.69 2.08
C LEU A 377 16.80 -41.75 1.02
N LYS A 378 18.09 -41.97 0.69
CA LYS A 378 18.52 -43.02 -0.26
C LYS A 378 18.11 -44.41 0.19
N ASN A 379 18.26 -44.71 1.48
CA ASN A 379 17.92 -46.01 2.05
C ASN A 379 16.42 -46.14 2.40
N LYS A 380 15.60 -45.11 2.14
CA LYS A 380 14.16 -45.05 2.40
C LYS A 380 13.78 -45.19 3.88
N SER A 381 14.67 -44.78 4.80
CA SER A 381 14.36 -44.73 6.24
C SER A 381 13.56 -43.49 6.63
N ILE A 382 13.60 -42.46 5.79
CA ILE A 382 12.79 -41.24 5.88
C ILE A 382 12.04 -41.02 4.55
N ASP A 383 10.97 -40.24 4.61
CA ASP A 383 10.11 -39.95 3.47
C ASP A 383 10.50 -38.65 2.77
N LEU A 384 10.86 -37.62 3.56
CA LEU A 384 11.23 -36.30 3.04
C LEU A 384 12.46 -35.72 3.73
N ILE A 385 13.22 -34.93 2.97
CA ILE A 385 14.13 -33.91 3.51
C ILE A 385 13.48 -32.56 3.27
N VAL A 386 13.29 -31.77 4.32
CA VAL A 386 12.75 -30.41 4.22
C VAL A 386 13.83 -29.42 4.65
N THR A 387 14.23 -28.54 3.74
CA THR A 387 15.33 -27.59 3.96
C THR A 387 15.22 -26.39 3.03
N TYR A 388 15.92 -25.31 3.36
CA TYR A 388 16.04 -24.15 2.48
C TYR A 388 16.98 -24.43 1.31
N GLN A 389 16.73 -23.79 0.17
CA GLN A 389 17.49 -24.00 -1.06
C GLN A 389 18.85 -23.26 -1.09
N TYR A 390 19.58 -23.24 0.01
CA TYR A 390 20.96 -22.71 0.07
C TYR A 390 21.96 -23.85 0.21
N HIS A 391 23.08 -23.78 -0.51
CA HIS A 391 24.22 -24.73 -0.42
C HIS A 391 23.84 -26.24 -0.44
N LEU A 392 22.81 -26.61 -1.19
CA LEU A 392 22.32 -27.99 -1.23
C LEU A 392 23.31 -28.94 -1.93
N PRO A 393 23.55 -30.14 -1.38
CA PRO A 393 24.40 -31.15 -2.03
C PRO A 393 23.86 -31.56 -3.41
N GLU A 394 24.77 -31.79 -4.37
CA GLU A 394 24.43 -32.22 -5.73
C GLU A 394 23.58 -33.50 -5.77
N GLN A 395 23.77 -34.41 -4.80
CA GLN A 395 23.05 -35.67 -4.69
C GLN A 395 21.54 -35.46 -4.59
N LEU A 396 21.08 -34.33 -4.04
CA LEU A 396 19.65 -34.03 -3.92
C LEU A 396 18.96 -33.81 -5.27
N LYS A 397 19.71 -33.48 -6.33
CA LYS A 397 19.16 -33.26 -7.68
C LYS A 397 18.53 -34.51 -8.30
N HIS A 398 18.87 -35.70 -7.82
CA HIS A 398 18.31 -36.96 -8.30
C HIS A 398 16.95 -37.31 -7.68
N PHE A 399 16.57 -36.63 -6.59
CA PHE A 399 15.28 -36.85 -5.94
C PHE A 399 14.18 -36.00 -6.56
N LYS A 400 12.94 -36.43 -6.33
CA LYS A 400 11.77 -35.59 -6.61
C LYS A 400 11.80 -34.40 -5.65
N LYS A 401 11.47 -33.22 -6.16
CA LYS A 401 11.47 -31.98 -5.40
C LYS A 401 10.15 -31.27 -5.52
N MET A 402 9.74 -30.59 -4.45
CA MET A 402 8.68 -29.58 -4.50
C MET A 402 9.09 -28.35 -3.71
N THR A 403 8.70 -27.18 -4.19
CA THR A 403 8.70 -25.97 -3.38
C THR A 403 7.57 -26.06 -2.39
N ILE A 404 7.90 -25.96 -1.10
CA ILE A 404 6.95 -25.91 0.02
C ILE A 404 6.57 -24.45 0.24
N ILE A 405 7.58 -23.58 0.41
CA ILE A 405 7.42 -22.13 0.47
C ILE A 405 8.36 -21.53 -0.56
N ASP A 406 7.83 -20.61 -1.35
CA ASP A 406 8.63 -19.86 -2.30
C ASP A 406 9.56 -18.87 -1.57
N ARG A 407 10.52 -18.29 -2.29
CA ARG A 407 11.38 -17.24 -1.71
C ARG A 407 10.53 -16.11 -1.15
N THR A 408 10.83 -15.67 0.07
CA THR A 408 9.96 -14.76 0.83
C THR A 408 10.72 -13.48 1.20
N PRO A 409 10.17 -12.28 0.94
CA PRO A 409 10.84 -11.03 1.26
C PRO A 409 10.97 -10.81 2.77
N LEU A 410 12.15 -10.35 3.17
CA LEU A 410 12.51 -10.00 4.54
C LEU A 410 12.54 -8.48 4.71
N PHE A 411 12.08 -7.99 5.86
CA PHE A 411 11.89 -6.57 6.11
C PHE A 411 12.54 -6.12 7.41
N LEU A 412 12.62 -4.81 7.58
CA LEU A 412 12.67 -4.22 8.91
C LEU A 412 11.25 -4.01 9.42
N ALA A 413 10.99 -4.37 10.68
CA ALA A 413 9.77 -4.04 11.39
C ALA A 413 10.07 -3.01 12.47
N PHE A 414 9.23 -1.99 12.57
CA PHE A 414 9.36 -0.86 13.49
C PHE A 414 8.13 -0.81 14.40
N GLN A 415 8.32 -0.27 15.60
CA GLN A 415 7.19 0.07 16.48
C GLN A 415 6.25 1.06 15.79
N ASN A 416 4.93 0.89 15.88
CA ASN A 416 3.98 1.88 15.36
C ASN A 416 3.78 3.07 16.31
N THR A 417 4.90 3.72 16.64
CA THR A 417 4.97 4.98 17.37
C THR A 417 5.36 6.10 16.40
N ALA A 418 5.28 7.36 16.84
CA ALA A 418 5.80 8.47 16.04
C ALA A 418 7.28 8.29 15.68
N HIS A 419 8.09 7.79 16.64
CA HIS A 419 9.49 7.49 16.43
C HIS A 419 9.71 6.36 15.41
N GLY A 420 8.98 5.25 15.53
CA GLY A 420 9.13 4.15 14.57
C GLY A 420 8.65 4.50 13.16
N ARG A 421 7.61 5.34 13.01
CA ARG A 421 7.20 5.88 11.70
C ARG A 421 8.29 6.75 11.07
N TYR A 422 8.93 7.62 11.86
CA TYR A 422 10.08 8.40 11.43
C TYR A 422 11.26 7.49 11.00
N LEU A 423 11.63 6.50 11.81
CA LEU A 423 12.73 5.58 11.50
C LEU A 423 12.45 4.76 10.23
N LYS A 424 11.21 4.33 10.04
CA LYS A 424 10.78 3.64 8.82
C LYS A 424 10.95 4.53 7.59
N GLU A 425 10.48 5.77 7.64
CA GLU A 425 10.60 6.71 6.53
C GLU A 425 12.05 7.07 6.22
N TYR A 426 12.87 7.27 7.26
CA TYR A 426 14.31 7.46 7.13
C TYR A 426 14.97 6.26 6.43
N PHE A 427 14.67 5.05 6.87
CA PHE A 427 15.20 3.82 6.29
C PHE A 427 14.77 3.66 4.83
N ASP A 428 13.47 3.78 4.54
CA ASP A 428 12.91 3.60 3.20
C ASP A 428 13.53 4.61 2.21
N THR A 429 13.74 5.86 2.64
CA THR A 429 14.41 6.89 1.84
C THR A 429 15.88 6.55 1.59
N ALA A 430 16.60 6.12 2.64
CA ALA A 430 18.02 5.82 2.56
C ALA A 430 18.31 4.59 1.69
N ILE A 431 17.57 3.50 1.88
CA ILE A 431 17.79 2.25 1.14
C ILE A 431 17.45 2.40 -0.34
N LEU A 432 16.38 3.14 -0.67
CA LEU A 432 16.05 3.46 -2.06
C LEU A 432 17.19 4.25 -2.73
N LYS A 433 17.71 5.28 -2.06
CA LYS A 433 18.84 6.06 -2.58
C LYS A 433 20.07 5.18 -2.80
N MET A 434 20.38 4.30 -1.85
CA MET A 434 21.49 3.35 -1.96
C MET A 434 21.32 2.32 -3.09
N ALA A 435 20.08 1.93 -3.40
CA ALA A 435 19.78 1.06 -4.54
C ALA A 435 20.00 1.81 -5.87
N ILE A 436 19.50 3.05 -5.97
CA ILE A 436 19.64 3.88 -7.17
C ILE A 436 21.11 4.21 -7.48
N ASP A 437 21.90 4.56 -6.46
CA ASP A 437 23.31 4.94 -6.63
C ASP A 437 24.29 3.75 -6.60
N GLY A 438 23.77 2.53 -6.47
CA GLY A 438 24.56 1.29 -6.49
C GLY A 438 25.39 1.03 -5.24
N ARG A 439 25.26 1.82 -4.17
CA ARG A 439 25.93 1.54 -2.88
C ARG A 439 25.41 0.27 -2.22
N LEU A 440 24.12 -0.03 -2.37
CA LEU A 440 23.51 -1.21 -1.74
C LEU A 440 24.16 -2.51 -2.21
N LYS A 441 24.51 -2.59 -3.50
CA LYS A 441 25.24 -3.72 -4.09
C LYS A 441 26.59 -4.00 -3.44
N LYS A 442 27.26 -2.99 -2.88
CA LYS A 442 28.57 -3.12 -2.23
C LYS A 442 28.49 -3.72 -0.82
N ILE A 443 27.29 -3.77 -0.23
CA ILE A 443 27.06 -4.41 1.08
C ILE A 443 27.04 -5.94 0.94
N PHE A 444 26.63 -6.45 -0.22
CA PHE A 444 26.56 -7.89 -0.43
C PHE A 444 27.93 -8.44 -0.86
N PRO A 445 28.39 -9.57 -0.27
CA PRO A 445 29.74 -10.08 -0.48
C PRO A 445 29.97 -10.66 -1.88
N SER A 446 28.91 -11.00 -2.60
CA SER A 446 28.98 -11.59 -3.95
C SER A 446 27.82 -11.15 -4.83
N ARG A 447 27.96 -11.35 -6.15
CA ARG A 447 26.88 -11.12 -7.12
C ARG A 447 25.71 -12.06 -6.86
N GLU A 448 26.00 -13.29 -6.45
CA GLU A 448 25.04 -14.34 -6.15
C GLU A 448 24.16 -13.94 -4.96
N THR A 449 24.77 -13.47 -3.87
CA THR A 449 24.03 -13.01 -2.69
C THR A 449 23.18 -11.76 -2.99
N PHE A 450 23.70 -10.81 -3.79
CA PHE A 450 22.89 -9.66 -4.20
C PHE A 450 21.71 -10.04 -5.11
N LYS A 451 21.92 -10.98 -6.03
CA LYS A 451 20.84 -11.52 -6.87
C LYS A 451 19.79 -12.24 -6.03
N GLN A 452 20.21 -12.97 -5.00
CA GLN A 452 19.31 -13.62 -4.06
C GLN A 452 18.42 -12.60 -3.35
N ALA A 453 18.99 -11.49 -2.87
CA ALA A 453 18.23 -10.42 -2.23
C ALA A 453 17.17 -9.76 -3.11
N HIS A 454 17.25 -9.98 -4.43
CA HIS A 454 16.24 -9.60 -5.40
C HIS A 454 15.85 -8.11 -5.27
N ILE A 455 16.86 -7.23 -5.20
CA ILE A 455 16.67 -5.79 -4.99
C ILE A 455 16.54 -5.05 -6.33
N THR A 456 17.51 -5.17 -7.24
CA THR A 456 17.46 -4.54 -8.57
C THR A 456 18.19 -5.43 -9.58
N ASP A 457 17.93 -5.25 -10.87
CA ASP A 457 18.69 -5.94 -11.91
C ASP A 457 20.15 -5.44 -11.96
N PHE A 458 21.07 -6.35 -12.33
CA PHE A 458 22.51 -6.19 -12.13
C PHE A 458 23.26 -5.47 -13.25
#